data_AF-A0A2T0M1W7-F1
#
_entry.id   AF-A0A2T0M1W7-F1
#
_cell.length_a   1.000
_cell.length_b   1.000
_cell.length_c   1.000
_cell.angle_alpha   90.00
_cell.angle_beta   90.00
_cell.angle_gamma   90.00
#
_symmetry.space_group_name_H-M   'P 1'
#
loop_
_entity.id
_entity.type
_entity.pdbx_description
1 polymer ?
#
loop_
_entity_poly.entity_id
_entity_poly.type
_entity_poly.pdbx_seq_one_letter_code
_entity_poly.pdbx_strand_id
1 'polypeptide(L)'
;MTGREAEVAARSAANTVRRMMTVPRQVVHVDSPTEQRNPRTTDIDTMSTQAILAAINTEDRLVPDAVRKVLPELAEAVDHATEAIRTGHRVHYVGAGTSGRLAVLDAAELAPTFNVPPDWFIAHHAGGERALRHAVENAEDDARTGAAELSSSVSPGDFVLGLTASGRTPYVLGALLAAQRRGARTALVSGNPGAVTPPGLDVEITVDTGPEAIAGSTRMKAGTAQKIILTAFSTATMVKLGRTYSNLMVSMRATNAKLRGRTVRILHEATGMDPEVCAEALNEAGGDLKVALVHLLSGVDVEVADEALAASDGHVRKALESVRMRAS
;
A
#
# COMPACT_ATOMS: atom_id res chain seq x y z
N MET A 1 7.49 -19.75 49.64
CA MET A 1 6.79 -20.68 48.73
C MET A 1 7.48 -22.01 48.79
N THR A 2 6.77 -23.04 49.25
CA THR A 2 7.32 -24.39 49.38
C THR A 2 7.39 -25.04 48.00
N GLY A 3 8.33 -25.98 47.77
CA GLY A 3 8.53 -26.61 46.45
C GLY A 3 7.26 -27.26 45.85
N ARG A 4 6.27 -27.56 46.69
CA ARG A 4 4.97 -28.11 46.31
C ARG A 4 4.03 -27.07 45.68
N GLU A 5 4.13 -25.80 46.04
CA GLU A 5 3.34 -24.70 45.46
C GLU A 5 3.85 -24.31 44.06
N ALA A 6 5.17 -24.38 43.84
CA ALA A 6 5.78 -24.13 42.54
C ALA A 6 5.42 -25.21 41.51
N GLU A 7 5.33 -26.47 41.92
CA GLU A 7 4.97 -27.59 41.03
C GLU A 7 3.48 -27.54 40.62
N VAL A 8 2.59 -27.13 41.53
CA VAL A 8 1.16 -26.93 41.25
C VAL A 8 0.95 -25.76 40.30
N ALA A 9 1.69 -24.66 40.47
CA ALA A 9 1.65 -23.52 39.56
C ALA A 9 2.15 -23.88 38.14
N ALA A 10 3.22 -24.66 38.03
CA ALA A 10 3.75 -25.11 36.74
C ALA A 10 2.80 -26.06 36.00
N ARG A 11 2.15 -26.99 36.71
CA ARG A 11 1.13 -27.89 36.12
C ARG A 11 -0.15 -27.14 35.71
N SER A 12 -0.55 -26.12 36.47
CA SER A 12 -1.67 -25.24 36.13
C SER A 12 -1.38 -24.39 34.88
N ALA A 13 -0.18 -23.84 34.77
CA ALA A 13 0.27 -23.11 33.58
C ALA A 13 0.34 -24.02 32.34
N ALA A 14 0.90 -25.23 32.46
CA ALA A 14 0.95 -26.20 31.38
C ALA A 14 -0.45 -26.68 30.93
N ASN A 15 -1.38 -26.88 31.85
CA ASN A 15 -2.77 -27.21 31.52
C ASN A 15 -3.53 -26.04 30.90
N THR A 16 -3.21 -24.80 31.28
CA THR A 16 -3.79 -23.58 30.69
C THR A 16 -3.31 -23.40 29.25
N VAL A 17 -2.02 -23.64 28.96
CA VAL A 17 -1.47 -23.65 27.59
C VAL A 17 -2.09 -24.78 26.76
N ARG A 18 -2.33 -25.95 27.36
CA ARG A 18 -2.93 -27.10 26.66
C ARG A 18 -4.43 -26.93 26.36
N ARG A 19 -5.15 -26.14 27.16
CA ARG A 19 -6.57 -25.80 26.95
C ARG A 19 -6.78 -24.65 25.96
N MET A 20 -5.72 -23.92 25.62
CA MET A 20 -5.72 -22.87 24.59
C MET A 20 -5.62 -23.42 23.17
N MET A 21 -5.65 -24.74 23.00
CA MET A 21 -5.95 -25.39 21.72
C MET A 21 -7.47 -25.48 21.55
N THR A 22 -8.05 -24.36 21.13
CA THR A 22 -9.43 -24.24 20.67
C THR A 22 -9.69 -25.20 19.52
N VAL A 23 -10.68 -26.08 19.69
CA VAL A 23 -11.21 -26.94 18.62
C VAL A 23 -11.96 -26.05 17.62
N PRO A 24 -11.62 -26.07 16.31
CA PRO A 24 -12.36 -25.28 15.33
C PRO A 24 -13.78 -25.82 15.13
N ARG A 25 -14.77 -24.92 15.06
CA ARG A 25 -16.21 -25.24 14.88
C ARG A 25 -16.55 -25.81 13.50
N GLN A 26 -15.63 -25.79 12.55
CA GLN A 26 -15.69 -26.46 11.26
C GLN A 26 -14.27 -26.74 10.77
N VAL A 27 -13.96 -27.99 10.41
CA VAL A 27 -12.69 -28.33 9.76
C VAL A 27 -12.82 -27.93 8.29
N VAL A 28 -12.09 -26.89 7.87
CA VAL A 28 -12.00 -26.48 6.47
C VAL A 28 -10.66 -26.98 5.94
N HIS A 29 -10.67 -27.85 4.93
CA HIS A 29 -9.45 -28.22 4.23
C HIS A 29 -8.91 -27.02 3.45
N VAL A 30 -7.62 -26.70 3.63
CA VAL A 30 -6.97 -25.56 3.00
C VAL A 30 -5.87 -26.06 2.08
N ASP A 31 -6.22 -26.33 0.82
CA ASP A 31 -5.24 -26.52 -0.24
C ASP A 31 -4.89 -25.14 -0.82
N SER A 32 -4.04 -24.39 -0.11
CA SER A 32 -3.52 -23.09 -0.55
C SER A 32 -1.99 -23.12 -0.52
N PRO A 33 -1.28 -22.61 -1.55
CA PRO A 33 0.17 -22.45 -1.49
C PRO A 33 0.64 -21.73 -0.22
N THR A 34 -0.18 -20.80 0.30
CA THR A 34 0.12 -20.05 1.53
C THR A 34 0.19 -20.91 2.80
N GLU A 35 -0.46 -22.08 2.81
CA GLU A 35 -0.48 -23.00 3.96
C GLU A 35 0.39 -24.25 3.75
N GLN A 36 0.90 -24.46 2.52
CA GLN A 36 1.72 -25.62 2.21
C GLN A 36 3.09 -25.55 2.91
N ARG A 37 3.63 -26.72 3.25
CA ARG A 37 5.01 -26.83 3.75
C ARG A 37 5.99 -26.55 2.60
N ASN A 38 6.98 -25.72 2.86
CA ASN A 38 8.06 -25.49 1.90
C ASN A 38 9.10 -26.63 1.99
N PRO A 39 9.31 -27.40 0.92
CA PRO A 39 10.27 -28.52 0.93
C PRO A 39 11.73 -28.06 1.09
N ARG A 40 12.05 -26.78 0.85
CA ARG A 40 13.40 -26.24 0.99
C ARG A 40 13.77 -25.86 2.42
N THR A 41 12.80 -25.84 3.34
CA THR A 41 12.98 -25.37 4.72
C THR A 41 12.45 -26.36 5.76
N THR A 42 12.36 -27.65 5.42
CA THR A 42 11.80 -28.68 6.32
C THR A 42 12.52 -28.77 7.66
N ASP A 43 13.83 -28.53 7.66
CA ASP A 43 14.72 -28.70 8.82
C ASP A 43 15.23 -27.36 9.36
N ILE A 44 14.52 -26.25 9.06
CA ILE A 44 14.94 -24.88 9.41
C ILE A 44 15.15 -24.68 10.91
N ASP A 45 14.51 -25.47 11.76
CA ASP A 45 14.65 -25.46 13.22
C ASP A 45 15.96 -26.10 13.73
N THR A 46 16.66 -26.87 12.89
CA THR A 46 17.94 -27.52 13.22
C THR A 46 19.16 -26.81 12.61
N MET A 47 18.92 -25.81 11.76
CA MET A 47 19.96 -25.04 11.08
C MET A 47 20.69 -24.10 12.04
N SER A 48 21.94 -23.76 11.73
CA SER A 48 22.62 -22.65 12.39
C SER A 48 21.89 -21.33 12.10
N THR A 49 22.03 -20.33 12.98
CA THR A 49 21.39 -19.01 12.78
C THR A 49 21.71 -18.41 11.41
N GLN A 50 22.95 -18.52 10.93
CA GLN A 50 23.34 -18.04 9.60
C GLN A 50 22.61 -18.79 8.47
N ALA A 51 22.47 -20.11 8.59
CA ALA A 51 21.75 -20.92 7.61
C ALA A 51 20.24 -20.63 7.62
N ILE A 52 19.64 -20.38 8.79
CA ILE A 52 18.24 -19.92 8.90
C ILE A 52 18.04 -18.61 8.13
N LEU A 53 18.91 -17.62 8.35
CA LEU A 53 18.83 -16.33 7.66
C LEU A 53 19.04 -16.47 6.15
N ALA A 54 19.97 -17.33 5.72
CA ALA A 54 20.20 -17.61 4.30
C ALA A 54 19.00 -18.31 3.64
N ALA A 55 18.36 -19.24 4.33
CA ALA A 55 17.16 -19.91 3.84
C ALA A 55 15.99 -18.93 3.68
N ILE A 56 15.75 -18.07 4.68
CA ILE A 56 14.73 -17.01 4.60
C ILE A 56 15.03 -16.05 3.45
N ASN A 57 16.28 -15.57 3.33
CA ASN A 57 16.66 -14.67 2.24
C ASN A 57 16.51 -15.31 0.85
N THR A 58 16.80 -16.60 0.73
CA THR A 58 16.61 -17.34 -0.53
C THR A 58 15.15 -17.34 -0.96
N GLU A 59 14.22 -17.48 -0.01
CA GLU A 59 12.78 -17.34 -0.25
C GLU A 59 12.39 -15.91 -0.61
N ASP A 60 12.88 -14.90 0.12
CA ASP A 60 12.56 -13.49 -0.14
C ASP A 60 12.93 -13.04 -1.56
N ARG A 61 14.00 -13.60 -2.13
CA ARG A 61 14.43 -13.31 -3.51
C ARG A 61 13.40 -13.67 -4.57
N LEU A 62 12.46 -14.57 -4.27
CA LEU A 62 11.40 -14.97 -5.19
C LEU A 62 10.30 -13.91 -5.31
N VAL A 63 10.17 -13.03 -4.33
CA VAL A 63 9.06 -12.08 -4.23
C VAL A 63 9.04 -11.06 -5.37
N PRO A 64 10.14 -10.37 -5.74
CA PRO A 64 10.11 -9.40 -6.84
C PRO A 64 9.74 -10.04 -8.18
N ASP A 65 10.17 -11.28 -8.44
CA ASP A 65 9.82 -12.00 -9.66
C ASP A 65 8.35 -12.40 -9.69
N ALA A 66 7.74 -12.74 -8.54
CA ALA A 66 6.31 -12.97 -8.44
C ALA A 66 5.52 -11.68 -8.70
N VAL A 67 5.93 -10.56 -8.12
CA VAL A 67 5.32 -9.24 -8.35
C VAL A 67 5.43 -8.82 -9.82
N ARG A 68 6.58 -9.07 -10.46
CA ARG A 68 6.80 -8.74 -11.87
C ARG A 68 5.75 -9.37 -12.80
N LYS A 69 5.26 -10.57 -12.46
CA LYS A 69 4.29 -11.30 -13.29
C LYS A 69 2.91 -10.65 -13.28
N VAL A 70 2.56 -9.89 -12.23
CA VAL A 70 1.24 -9.26 -12.07
C VAL A 70 1.21 -7.77 -12.38
N LEU A 71 2.27 -7.25 -13.01
CA LEU A 71 2.34 -5.83 -13.38
C LEU A 71 1.21 -5.39 -14.32
N PRO A 72 0.71 -6.20 -15.28
CA PRO A 72 -0.43 -5.82 -16.10
C PRO A 72 -1.70 -5.52 -15.30
N GLU A 73 -2.06 -6.38 -14.35
CA GLU A 73 -3.22 -6.24 -13.49
C GLU A 73 -3.03 -5.10 -12.49
N LEU A 74 -1.81 -4.94 -11.97
CA LEU A 74 -1.46 -3.79 -11.13
C LEU A 74 -1.62 -2.47 -11.90
N ALA A 75 -1.26 -2.43 -13.18
CA ALA A 75 -1.42 -1.24 -14.01
C ALA A 75 -2.90 -0.88 -14.20
N GLU A 76 -3.78 -1.86 -14.40
CA GLU A 76 -5.23 -1.65 -14.47
C GLU A 76 -5.78 -1.07 -13.15
N ALA A 77 -5.37 -1.63 -12.01
CA ALA A 77 -5.74 -1.09 -10.71
C ALA A 77 -5.27 0.37 -10.53
N VAL A 78 -4.02 0.68 -10.92
CA VAL A 78 -3.48 2.05 -10.88
C VAL A 78 -4.31 3.00 -11.75
N ASP A 79 -4.79 2.54 -12.91
CA ASP A 79 -5.60 3.34 -13.81
C ASP A 79 -6.98 3.66 -13.20
N HIS A 80 -7.63 2.67 -12.59
CA HIS A 80 -8.88 2.89 -11.84
C HIS A 80 -8.70 3.83 -10.65
N ALA A 81 -7.63 3.67 -9.88
CA ALA A 81 -7.33 4.53 -8.74
C ALA A 81 -7.04 5.97 -9.18
N THR A 82 -6.26 6.13 -10.24
CA THR A 82 -5.96 7.45 -10.82
C THR A 82 -7.23 8.15 -11.28
N GLU A 83 -8.13 7.42 -11.97
CA GLU A 83 -9.39 7.97 -12.45
C GLU A 83 -10.31 8.38 -11.31
N ALA A 84 -10.45 7.54 -10.27
CA ALA A 84 -11.23 7.86 -9.08
C ALA A 84 -10.76 9.18 -8.45
N ILE A 85 -9.46 9.32 -8.20
CA ILE A 85 -8.92 10.56 -7.62
C ILE A 85 -9.13 11.78 -8.53
N ARG A 86 -8.93 11.63 -9.86
CA ARG A 86 -9.12 12.74 -10.82
C ARG A 86 -10.57 13.23 -10.87
N THR A 87 -11.51 12.34 -10.68
CA THR A 87 -12.95 12.63 -10.72
C THR A 87 -13.52 13.03 -9.36
N GLY A 88 -12.66 13.27 -8.36
CA GLY A 88 -13.04 13.75 -7.03
C GLY A 88 -13.48 12.65 -6.06
N HIS A 89 -13.21 11.40 -6.40
CA HIS A 89 -13.46 10.23 -5.57
C HIS A 89 -12.21 9.79 -4.81
N ARG A 90 -12.31 8.68 -4.07
CA ARG A 90 -11.30 8.22 -3.12
C ARG A 90 -10.88 6.78 -3.40
N VAL A 91 -9.72 6.42 -2.87
CA VAL A 91 -9.20 5.06 -2.85
C VAL A 91 -9.33 4.48 -1.45
N HIS A 92 -9.91 3.30 -1.35
CA HIS A 92 -10.06 2.57 -0.09
C HIS A 92 -9.20 1.31 -0.11
N TYR A 93 -8.37 1.13 0.91
CA TYR A 93 -7.71 -0.14 1.18
C TYR A 93 -8.53 -0.93 2.20
N VAL A 94 -8.66 -2.23 2.03
CA VAL A 94 -9.32 -3.08 3.02
C VAL A 94 -8.54 -4.37 3.27
N GLY A 95 -8.23 -4.64 4.54
CA GLY A 95 -7.42 -5.79 4.92
C GLY A 95 -7.59 -6.21 6.38
N ALA A 96 -7.06 -7.38 6.70
CA ALA A 96 -6.98 -7.89 8.07
C ALA A 96 -5.53 -8.25 8.42
N GLY A 97 -5.23 -8.35 9.72
CA GLY A 97 -3.91 -8.77 10.20
C GLY A 97 -2.75 -8.00 9.56
N THR A 98 -1.74 -8.72 9.05
CA THR A 98 -0.59 -8.10 8.38
C THR A 98 -1.00 -7.27 7.16
N SER A 99 -1.94 -7.76 6.34
CA SER A 99 -2.40 -7.07 5.13
C SER A 99 -3.05 -5.72 5.45
N GLY A 100 -3.90 -5.69 6.49
CA GLY A 100 -4.50 -4.45 6.98
C GLY A 100 -3.45 -3.46 7.49
N ARG A 101 -2.45 -3.92 8.25
CA ARG A 101 -1.36 -3.05 8.76
C ARG A 101 -0.52 -2.45 7.64
N LEU A 102 -0.21 -3.23 6.60
CA LEU A 102 0.53 -2.75 5.45
C LEU A 102 -0.26 -1.70 4.66
N ALA A 103 -1.58 -1.88 4.54
CA ALA A 103 -2.46 -0.86 3.95
C ALA A 103 -2.44 0.46 4.73
N VAL A 104 -2.53 0.40 6.06
CA VAL A 104 -2.42 1.60 6.92
C VAL A 104 -1.05 2.27 6.76
N LEU A 105 0.03 1.48 6.70
CA LEU A 105 1.38 2.00 6.50
C LEU A 105 1.50 2.79 5.19
N ASP A 106 1.09 2.20 4.07
CA ASP A 106 1.17 2.86 2.75
C ASP A 106 0.34 4.15 2.72
N ALA A 107 -0.92 4.11 3.17
CA ALA A 107 -1.79 5.29 3.20
C ALA A 107 -1.19 6.43 4.06
N ALA A 108 -0.60 6.11 5.21
CA ALA A 108 0.02 7.10 6.10
C ALA A 108 1.26 7.78 5.49
N GLU A 109 1.98 7.10 4.60
CA GLU A 109 3.18 7.62 3.96
C GLU A 109 2.88 8.57 2.79
N LEU A 110 1.66 8.58 2.24
CA LEU A 110 1.33 9.41 1.08
C LEU A 110 1.29 10.91 1.39
N ALA A 111 0.75 11.32 2.54
CA ALA A 111 0.69 12.72 2.92
C ALA A 111 2.10 13.37 3.05
N PRO A 112 3.06 12.82 3.80
CA PRO A 112 4.40 13.41 3.87
C PRO A 112 5.21 13.29 2.57
N THR A 113 4.89 12.33 1.70
CA THR A 113 5.62 12.06 0.45
C THR A 113 5.10 12.90 -0.70
N PHE A 114 3.79 12.91 -0.92
CA PHE A 114 3.17 13.52 -2.10
C PHE A 114 2.25 14.71 -1.76
N ASN A 115 2.16 15.09 -0.48
CA ASN A 115 1.28 16.15 0.03
C ASN A 115 -0.17 15.94 -0.44
N VAL A 116 -0.64 14.70 -0.37
CA VAL A 116 -2.03 14.39 -0.69
C VAL A 116 -2.95 14.75 0.48
N PRO A 117 -4.20 15.12 0.20
CA PRO A 117 -5.25 15.19 1.21
C PRO A 117 -5.37 13.86 1.98
N PRO A 118 -5.68 13.90 3.29
CA PRO A 118 -5.73 12.71 4.14
C PRO A 118 -6.87 11.74 3.77
N ASP A 119 -7.84 12.19 2.97
CA ASP A 119 -9.02 11.43 2.56
C ASP A 119 -8.89 10.80 1.16
N TRP A 120 -7.80 11.05 0.43
CA TRP A 120 -7.56 10.40 -0.86
C TRP A 120 -7.39 8.88 -0.73
N PHE A 121 -6.71 8.43 0.33
CA PHE A 121 -6.44 7.02 0.60
C PHE A 121 -6.89 6.67 2.02
N ILE A 122 -7.91 5.83 2.13
CA ILE A 122 -8.53 5.46 3.40
C ILE A 122 -8.30 3.98 3.65
N ALA A 123 -7.65 3.63 4.76
CA ALA A 123 -7.37 2.24 5.09
C ALA A 123 -8.35 1.69 6.14
N HIS A 124 -9.00 0.59 5.79
CA HIS A 124 -9.93 -0.18 6.60
C HIS A 124 -9.23 -1.44 7.11
N HIS A 125 -9.14 -1.57 8.43
CA HIS A 125 -8.51 -2.71 9.07
C HIS A 125 -9.54 -3.48 9.88
N ALA A 126 -9.64 -4.80 9.66
CA ALA A 126 -10.47 -5.67 10.47
C ALA A 126 -10.12 -5.53 11.96
N GLY A 127 -11.08 -5.10 12.79
CA GLY A 127 -10.87 -4.82 14.22
C GLY A 127 -10.43 -3.39 14.56
N GLY A 128 -10.36 -2.49 13.56
CA GLY A 128 -10.11 -1.06 13.70
C GLY A 128 -8.72 -0.70 14.26
N GLU A 129 -8.58 0.50 14.80
CA GLU A 129 -7.32 1.05 15.35
C GLU A 129 -6.62 0.12 16.35
N ARG A 130 -7.38 -0.60 17.17
CA ARG A 130 -6.81 -1.55 18.14
C ARG A 130 -6.04 -2.67 17.44
N ALA A 131 -6.48 -3.07 16.24
CA ALA A 131 -5.88 -4.14 15.47
C ALA A 131 -4.48 -3.79 14.94
N LEU A 132 -4.13 -2.50 14.88
CA LEU A 132 -2.79 -2.05 14.49
C LEU A 132 -1.72 -2.52 15.47
N ARG A 133 -2.02 -2.52 16.77
CA ARG A 133 -1.07 -2.88 17.83
C ARG A 133 -1.24 -4.31 18.33
N HIS A 134 -2.46 -4.85 18.27
CA HIS A 134 -2.80 -6.16 18.83
C HIS A 134 -3.60 -6.99 17.83
N ALA A 135 -3.42 -8.31 17.83
CA ALA A 135 -4.34 -9.17 17.10
C ALA A 135 -5.74 -9.08 17.72
N VAL A 136 -6.77 -9.01 16.87
CA VAL A 136 -8.17 -9.08 17.28
C VAL A 136 -8.71 -10.42 16.81
N GLU A 137 -9.05 -11.29 17.76
CA GLU A 137 -9.61 -12.60 17.46
C GLU A 137 -10.89 -12.49 16.62
N ASN A 138 -10.99 -13.34 15.60
CA ASN A 138 -12.14 -13.49 14.69
C ASN A 138 -12.55 -12.24 13.89
N ALA A 139 -11.80 -11.14 13.94
CA ALA A 139 -12.14 -9.95 13.17
C ALA A 139 -12.06 -10.21 11.65
N GLU A 140 -11.14 -11.06 11.22
CA GLU A 140 -10.96 -11.40 9.81
C GLU A 140 -12.06 -12.32 9.26
N ASP A 141 -12.74 -13.07 10.14
CA ASP A 141 -13.82 -14.00 9.82
C ASP A 141 -15.20 -13.33 9.71
N ASP A 142 -15.29 -12.03 9.98
CA ASP A 142 -16.56 -11.29 9.98
C ASP A 142 -16.80 -10.54 8.65
N ALA A 143 -17.41 -11.24 7.70
CA ALA A 143 -17.85 -10.66 6.43
C ALA A 143 -18.89 -9.53 6.59
N ARG A 144 -19.71 -9.56 7.66
CA ARG A 144 -20.76 -8.56 7.86
C ARG A 144 -20.16 -7.24 8.31
N THR A 145 -19.16 -7.28 9.18
CA THR A 145 -18.45 -6.08 9.61
C THR A 145 -17.74 -5.41 8.45
N GLY A 146 -17.02 -6.17 7.60
CA GLY A 146 -16.41 -5.63 6.38
C GLY A 146 -17.43 -5.02 5.44
N ALA A 147 -18.55 -5.71 5.19
CA ALA A 147 -19.62 -5.20 4.34
C ALA A 147 -20.25 -3.91 4.90
N ALA A 148 -20.50 -3.84 6.21
CA ALA A 148 -21.11 -2.67 6.85
C ALA A 148 -20.19 -1.45 6.78
N GLU A 149 -18.90 -1.63 7.06
CA GLU A 149 -17.90 -0.56 7.03
C GLU A 149 -17.80 0.08 5.64
N LEU A 150 -17.66 -0.72 4.59
CA LEU A 150 -17.57 -0.22 3.22
C LEU A 150 -18.91 0.35 2.74
N SER A 151 -20.06 -0.22 3.15
CA SER A 151 -21.37 0.35 2.83
C SER A 151 -21.57 1.77 3.39
N SER A 152 -20.94 2.07 4.53
CA SER A 152 -21.01 3.41 5.15
C SER A 152 -19.96 4.40 4.65
N SER A 153 -18.84 3.92 4.11
CA SER A 153 -17.68 4.77 3.76
C SER A 153 -17.53 5.04 2.27
N VAL A 154 -17.99 4.11 1.42
CA VAL A 154 -17.82 4.14 -0.04
C VAL A 154 -18.98 4.85 -0.75
N SER A 155 -18.61 5.64 -1.75
CA SER A 155 -19.50 6.30 -2.70
C SER A 155 -19.32 5.71 -4.11
N PRO A 156 -20.34 5.84 -5.00
CA PRO A 156 -20.16 5.51 -6.41
C PRO A 156 -18.98 6.29 -7.00
N GLY A 157 -18.14 5.62 -7.78
CA GLY A 157 -16.92 6.21 -8.37
C GLY A 157 -15.64 6.08 -7.52
N ASP A 158 -15.75 5.71 -6.23
CA ASP A 158 -14.58 5.33 -5.43
C ASP A 158 -13.94 4.03 -5.99
N PHE A 159 -12.67 3.79 -5.66
CA PHE A 159 -11.94 2.55 -5.96
C PHE A 159 -11.58 1.82 -4.67
N VAL A 160 -11.79 0.50 -4.61
CA VAL A 160 -11.50 -0.32 -3.42
C VAL A 160 -10.51 -1.43 -3.75
N LEU A 161 -9.36 -1.44 -3.06
CA LEU A 161 -8.34 -2.47 -3.15
C LEU A 161 -8.36 -3.33 -1.89
N GLY A 162 -8.80 -4.58 -2.03
CA GLY A 162 -8.78 -5.58 -0.96
C GLY A 162 -7.46 -6.33 -0.90
N LEU A 163 -6.99 -6.64 0.32
CA LEU A 163 -5.74 -7.37 0.54
C LEU A 163 -5.96 -8.58 1.45
N THR A 164 -5.64 -9.76 0.96
CA THR A 164 -5.64 -10.99 1.76
C THR A 164 -4.63 -11.98 1.18
N ALA A 165 -3.66 -12.43 1.99
CA ALA A 165 -2.69 -13.42 1.51
C ALA A 165 -3.37 -14.71 1.03
N SER A 166 -4.39 -15.19 1.74
CA SER A 166 -5.07 -16.45 1.45
C SER A 166 -6.10 -16.36 0.30
N GLY A 167 -6.48 -15.15 -0.09
CA GLY A 167 -7.53 -14.91 -1.10
C GLY A 167 -8.96 -15.16 -0.61
N ARG A 168 -9.15 -15.53 0.67
CA ARG A 168 -10.45 -16.01 1.19
C ARG A 168 -10.92 -15.34 2.47
N THR A 169 -10.24 -14.28 2.93
CA THR A 169 -10.56 -13.61 4.20
C THR A 169 -11.98 -13.01 4.18
N PRO A 170 -12.94 -13.52 4.99
CA PRO A 170 -14.34 -13.11 4.90
C PRO A 170 -14.59 -11.61 5.05
N TYR A 171 -13.90 -10.92 5.96
CA TYR A 171 -13.99 -9.46 6.13
C TYR A 171 -13.69 -8.71 4.82
N VAL A 172 -12.61 -9.10 4.13
CA VAL A 172 -12.17 -8.47 2.88
C VAL A 172 -13.16 -8.76 1.75
N LEU A 173 -13.60 -10.02 1.61
CA LEU A 173 -14.53 -10.39 0.56
C LEU A 173 -15.90 -9.74 0.74
N GLY A 174 -16.41 -9.68 1.98
CA GLY A 174 -17.65 -8.99 2.32
C GLY A 174 -17.58 -7.48 2.04
N ALA A 175 -16.44 -6.85 2.33
CA ALA A 175 -16.17 -5.46 2.01
C ALA A 175 -16.19 -5.17 0.51
N LEU A 176 -15.51 -5.98 -0.31
CA LEU A 176 -15.50 -5.82 -1.77
C LEU A 176 -16.90 -5.97 -2.38
N LEU A 177 -17.66 -6.99 -1.96
CA LEU A 177 -19.04 -7.19 -2.42
C LEU A 177 -19.99 -6.04 -2.02
N ALA A 178 -19.74 -5.40 -0.88
CA ALA A 178 -20.49 -4.21 -0.49
C ALA A 178 -20.10 -2.98 -1.33
N ALA A 179 -18.81 -2.76 -1.57
CA ALA A 179 -18.31 -1.68 -2.40
C ALA A 179 -18.83 -1.75 -3.85
N GLN A 180 -18.83 -2.95 -4.46
CA GLN A 180 -19.39 -3.18 -5.79
C GLN A 180 -20.86 -2.80 -5.87
N ARG A 181 -21.67 -3.22 -4.89
CA ARG A 181 -23.10 -2.86 -4.83
C ARG A 181 -23.33 -1.35 -4.66
N ARG A 182 -22.32 -0.62 -4.21
CA ARG A 182 -22.33 0.85 -4.09
C ARG A 182 -21.81 1.55 -5.35
N GLY A 183 -21.42 0.82 -6.38
CA GLY A 183 -20.94 1.37 -7.64
C GLY A 183 -19.46 1.78 -7.62
N ALA A 184 -18.67 1.25 -6.68
CA ALA A 184 -17.22 1.39 -6.68
C ALA A 184 -16.57 0.32 -7.56
N ARG A 185 -15.45 0.68 -8.19
CA ARG A 185 -14.56 -0.29 -8.84
C ARG A 185 -13.73 -1.02 -7.78
N THR A 186 -13.40 -2.27 -8.03
CA THR A 186 -12.84 -3.17 -7.02
C THR A 186 -11.71 -4.04 -7.55
N ALA A 187 -10.67 -4.17 -6.73
CA ALA A 187 -9.54 -5.04 -6.99
C ALA A 187 -9.19 -5.88 -5.77
N LEU A 188 -8.62 -7.07 -5.98
CA LEU A 188 -8.19 -7.98 -4.93
C LEU A 188 -6.73 -8.38 -5.11
N VAL A 189 -5.90 -8.11 -4.10
CA VAL A 189 -4.53 -8.62 -4.00
C VAL A 189 -4.51 -9.88 -3.14
N SER A 190 -4.10 -11.00 -3.73
CA SER A 190 -3.94 -12.26 -3.02
C SER A 190 -2.63 -12.98 -3.34
N GLY A 191 -2.27 -13.99 -2.53
CA GLY A 191 -1.13 -14.87 -2.80
C GLY A 191 -1.54 -16.28 -3.22
N ASN A 192 -2.83 -16.51 -3.49
CA ASN A 192 -3.37 -17.84 -3.73
C ASN A 192 -4.04 -17.95 -5.12
N PRO A 193 -3.39 -18.58 -6.10
CA PRO A 193 -3.96 -18.77 -7.44
C PRO A 193 -5.16 -19.73 -7.49
N GLY A 194 -5.43 -20.48 -6.42
CA GLY A 194 -6.62 -21.30 -6.28
C GLY A 194 -7.77 -20.62 -5.54
N ALA A 195 -7.63 -19.34 -5.16
CA ALA A 195 -8.70 -18.62 -4.47
C ALA A 195 -9.89 -18.37 -5.41
N VAL A 196 -11.10 -18.40 -4.85
CA VAL A 196 -12.31 -18.08 -5.61
C VAL A 196 -12.46 -16.58 -5.70
N THR A 197 -12.38 -16.05 -6.91
CA THR A 197 -12.61 -14.63 -7.20
C THR A 197 -14.05 -14.24 -6.85
N PRO A 198 -14.27 -13.16 -6.08
CA PRO A 198 -15.60 -12.63 -5.85
C PRO A 198 -16.31 -12.31 -7.17
N PRO A 199 -17.61 -12.62 -7.32
CA PRO A 199 -18.34 -12.28 -8.52
C PRO A 199 -18.34 -10.76 -8.73
N GLY A 200 -18.08 -10.31 -9.96
CA GLY A 200 -18.09 -8.89 -10.32
C GLY A 200 -16.84 -8.11 -9.91
N LEU A 201 -15.77 -8.78 -9.46
CA LEU A 201 -14.46 -8.14 -9.26
C LEU A 201 -13.94 -7.57 -10.58
N ASP A 202 -13.45 -6.33 -10.57
CA ASP A 202 -12.91 -5.69 -11.77
C ASP A 202 -11.48 -6.16 -12.05
N VAL A 203 -10.62 -6.23 -11.02
CA VAL A 203 -9.21 -6.59 -11.17
C VAL A 203 -8.76 -7.64 -10.14
N GLU A 204 -8.21 -8.76 -10.58
CA GLU A 204 -7.60 -9.76 -9.72
C GLU A 204 -6.07 -9.70 -9.82
N ILE A 205 -5.39 -9.48 -8.69
CA ILE A 205 -3.92 -9.39 -8.59
C ILE A 205 -3.42 -10.54 -7.73
N THR A 206 -3.09 -11.66 -8.36
CA THR A 206 -2.67 -12.88 -7.67
C THR A 206 -1.15 -13.05 -7.70
N VAL A 207 -0.49 -12.67 -6.61
CA VAL A 207 0.97 -12.73 -6.44
C VAL A 207 1.40 -14.06 -5.82
N ASP A 208 1.51 -15.09 -6.66
CA ASP A 208 1.96 -16.42 -6.22
C ASP A 208 3.46 -16.42 -5.83
N THR A 209 3.71 -16.33 -4.53
CA THR A 209 5.06 -16.42 -3.93
C THR A 209 5.42 -17.86 -3.50
N GLY A 210 4.53 -18.83 -3.69
CA GLY A 210 4.67 -20.20 -3.21
C GLY A 210 4.64 -20.34 -1.68
N PRO A 211 5.01 -21.52 -1.14
CA PRO A 211 4.95 -21.79 0.29
C PRO A 211 5.96 -20.96 1.08
N GLU A 212 5.55 -20.49 2.25
CA GLU A 212 6.39 -19.69 3.15
C GLU A 212 7.53 -20.50 3.76
N ALA A 213 8.63 -19.85 4.14
CA ALA A 213 9.74 -20.51 4.82
C ALA A 213 9.29 -21.21 6.13
N ILE A 214 8.32 -20.59 6.82
CA ILE A 214 7.55 -21.17 7.91
C ILE A 214 6.12 -21.33 7.40
N ALA A 215 5.64 -22.57 7.27
CA ALA A 215 4.32 -22.88 6.73
C ALA A 215 3.21 -22.04 7.42
N GLY A 216 2.35 -21.41 6.62
CA GLY A 216 1.26 -20.54 7.11
C GLY A 216 1.70 -19.14 7.58
N SER A 217 3.00 -18.84 7.68
CA SER A 217 3.48 -17.53 8.13
C SER A 217 3.46 -16.48 7.02
N THR A 218 2.28 -16.16 6.51
CA THR A 218 2.06 -15.22 5.38
C THR A 218 2.49 -13.78 5.66
N ARG A 219 2.88 -13.45 6.89
CA ARG A 219 3.57 -12.18 7.19
C ARG A 219 4.96 -12.06 6.55
N MET A 220 5.48 -13.15 5.98
CA MET A 220 6.79 -13.25 5.34
C MET A 220 6.69 -12.86 3.86
N LYS A 221 6.82 -13.79 2.90
CA LYS A 221 6.86 -13.44 1.47
C LYS A 221 5.56 -12.80 0.99
N ALA A 222 4.40 -13.32 1.38
CA ALA A 222 3.12 -12.75 0.97
C ALA A 222 2.94 -11.31 1.50
N GLY A 223 3.33 -11.05 2.74
CA GLY A 223 3.37 -9.70 3.31
C GLY A 223 4.35 -8.77 2.58
N THR A 224 5.55 -9.26 2.27
CA THR A 224 6.54 -8.50 1.48
C THR A 224 6.02 -8.19 0.08
N ALA A 225 5.35 -9.15 -0.57
CA ALA A 225 4.71 -8.95 -1.86
C ALA A 225 3.64 -7.86 -1.79
N GLN A 226 2.74 -7.93 -0.80
CA GLN A 226 1.72 -6.90 -0.58
C GLN A 226 2.32 -5.52 -0.34
N LYS A 227 3.42 -5.42 0.41
CA LYS A 227 4.14 -4.16 0.61
C LYS A 227 4.66 -3.60 -0.72
N ILE A 228 5.30 -4.43 -1.55
CA ILE A 228 5.81 -4.01 -2.86
C ILE A 228 4.65 -3.56 -3.76
N ILE A 229 3.55 -4.33 -3.80
CA ILE A 229 2.35 -3.99 -4.57
C ILE A 229 1.76 -2.66 -4.13
N LEU A 230 1.53 -2.46 -2.83
CA LEU A 230 0.96 -1.22 -2.29
C LEU A 230 1.83 0.00 -2.60
N THR A 231 3.14 -0.07 -2.30
CA THR A 231 4.04 1.05 -2.57
C THR A 231 4.15 1.33 -4.07
N ALA A 232 4.17 0.31 -4.93
CA ALA A 232 4.19 0.49 -6.38
C ALA A 232 2.86 1.09 -6.89
N PHE A 233 1.73 0.58 -6.44
CA PHE A 233 0.38 1.04 -6.77
C PHE A 233 0.19 2.51 -6.39
N SER A 234 0.48 2.87 -5.15
CA SER A 234 0.26 4.20 -4.61
C SER A 234 1.24 5.20 -5.25
N THR A 235 2.52 4.83 -5.41
CA THR A 235 3.52 5.66 -6.10
C THR A 235 3.15 5.88 -7.56
N ALA A 236 2.79 4.83 -8.30
CA ALA A 236 2.41 4.95 -9.71
C ALA A 236 1.16 5.82 -9.88
N THR A 237 0.17 5.69 -9.00
CA THR A 237 -1.01 6.57 -8.96
C THR A 237 -0.57 8.03 -8.79
N MET A 238 0.33 8.31 -7.84
CA MET A 238 0.84 9.67 -7.61
C MET A 238 1.67 10.22 -8.78
N VAL A 239 2.44 9.38 -9.47
CA VAL A 239 3.13 9.75 -10.71
C VAL A 239 2.12 10.13 -11.79
N LYS A 240 1.06 9.34 -12.00
CA LYS A 240 0.00 9.64 -12.97
C LYS A 240 -0.84 10.86 -12.60
N LEU A 241 -0.89 11.24 -11.32
CA LEU A 241 -1.52 12.47 -10.84
C LEU A 241 -0.56 13.69 -10.86
N GLY A 242 0.61 13.56 -11.48
CA GLY A 242 1.54 14.67 -11.66
C GLY A 242 2.23 15.11 -10.35
N ARG A 243 2.26 14.27 -9.31
CA ARG A 243 2.93 14.60 -8.03
C ARG A 243 4.46 14.53 -8.11
N THR A 244 4.99 14.11 -9.25
CA THR A 244 6.41 14.00 -9.56
C THR A 244 6.76 14.75 -10.86
N TYR A 245 8.03 15.09 -11.01
CA TYR A 245 8.63 15.52 -12.28
C TYR A 245 9.91 14.72 -12.47
N SER A 246 10.04 14.00 -13.58
CA SER A 246 11.07 12.96 -13.69
C SER A 246 10.94 11.99 -12.48
N ASN A 247 12.04 11.71 -11.80
CA ASN A 247 12.09 10.94 -10.54
C ASN A 247 12.15 11.84 -9.29
N LEU A 248 11.79 13.13 -9.40
CA LEU A 248 11.83 14.10 -8.31
C LEU A 248 10.44 14.31 -7.71
N MET A 249 10.39 14.35 -6.37
CA MET A 249 9.19 14.55 -5.56
C MET A 249 8.86 16.05 -5.46
N VAL A 250 8.16 16.56 -6.47
CA VAL A 250 7.91 18.00 -6.61
C VAL A 250 6.63 18.49 -5.93
N SER A 251 5.80 17.60 -5.40
CA SER A 251 4.60 17.96 -4.62
C SER A 251 4.80 18.01 -3.11
N MET A 252 6.03 17.93 -2.58
CA MET A 252 6.25 17.94 -1.14
C MET A 252 5.93 19.29 -0.48
N ARG A 253 5.44 19.28 0.78
CA ARG A 253 5.18 20.50 1.55
C ARG A 253 6.37 20.85 2.44
N ALA A 254 6.98 22.01 2.21
CA ALA A 254 8.15 22.46 2.97
C ALA A 254 7.79 23.11 4.32
N THR A 255 7.36 22.31 5.29
CA THR A 255 6.90 22.81 6.61
C THR A 255 8.02 23.20 7.59
N ASN A 256 9.28 22.89 7.27
CA ASN A 256 10.43 23.21 8.12
C ASN A 256 11.67 23.57 7.29
N ALA A 257 12.70 24.10 7.96
CA ALA A 257 13.93 24.56 7.30
C ALA A 257 14.63 23.47 6.48
N LYS A 258 14.65 22.22 6.97
CA LYS A 258 15.22 21.07 6.23
C LYS A 258 14.45 20.81 4.93
N LEU A 259 13.12 20.86 4.98
CA LEU A 259 12.30 20.64 3.79
C LEU A 259 12.41 21.80 2.79
N ARG A 260 12.60 23.04 3.25
CA ARG A 260 12.93 24.18 2.37
C ARG A 260 14.30 24.03 1.70
N GLY A 261 15.32 23.56 2.42
CA GLY A 261 16.61 23.23 1.80
C GLY A 261 16.48 22.13 0.74
N ARG A 262 15.57 21.16 0.96
CA ARG A 262 15.29 20.09 -0.01
C ARG A 262 14.60 20.62 -1.28
N THR A 263 13.69 21.59 -1.18
CA THR A 263 13.03 22.16 -2.38
C THR A 263 14.02 22.88 -3.27
N VAL A 264 14.95 23.68 -2.70
CA VAL A 264 16.03 24.32 -3.46
C VAL A 264 16.94 23.29 -4.13
N ARG A 265 17.31 22.22 -3.41
CA ARG A 265 18.10 21.12 -4.00
C ARG A 265 17.38 20.46 -5.18
N ILE A 266 16.06 20.23 -5.07
CA ILE A 266 15.27 19.66 -6.16
C ILE A 266 15.28 20.57 -7.39
N LEU A 267 15.13 21.88 -7.20
CA LEU A 267 15.22 22.85 -8.30
C LEU A 267 16.60 22.78 -8.96
N HIS A 268 17.68 22.84 -8.18
CA HIS A 268 19.05 22.71 -8.68
C HIS A 268 19.27 21.40 -9.46
N GLU A 269 18.84 20.25 -8.91
CA GLU A 269 18.94 18.95 -9.59
C GLU A 269 18.15 18.91 -10.92
N ALA A 270 17.01 19.61 -10.98
CA ALA A 270 16.14 19.60 -12.15
C ALA A 270 16.56 20.62 -13.24
N THR A 271 17.13 21.75 -12.86
CA THR A 271 17.42 22.89 -13.76
C THR A 271 18.91 23.06 -14.05
N GLY A 272 19.79 22.57 -13.17
CA GLY A 272 21.23 22.82 -13.19
C GLY A 272 21.63 24.24 -12.79
N MET A 273 20.69 25.08 -12.34
CA MET A 273 20.95 26.46 -11.93
C MET A 273 21.49 26.56 -10.51
N ASP A 274 22.22 27.64 -10.21
CA ASP A 274 22.81 27.84 -8.89
C ASP A 274 21.74 27.84 -7.77
N PRO A 275 22.08 27.34 -6.57
CA PRO A 275 21.14 27.28 -5.43
C PRO A 275 20.54 28.63 -5.06
N GLU A 276 21.28 29.73 -5.22
CA GLU A 276 20.82 31.09 -4.97
C GLU A 276 19.68 31.47 -5.94
N VAL A 277 19.86 31.24 -7.24
CA VAL A 277 18.83 31.46 -8.27
C VAL A 277 17.59 30.60 -7.99
N CYS A 278 17.80 29.34 -7.60
CA CYS A 278 16.71 28.44 -7.24
C CYS A 278 15.94 28.93 -6.01
N ALA A 279 16.62 29.52 -5.02
CA ALA A 279 15.99 30.06 -3.82
C ALA A 279 15.19 31.34 -4.12
N GLU A 280 15.71 32.22 -4.99
CA GLU A 280 15.02 33.42 -5.46
C GLU A 280 13.73 33.05 -6.20
N ALA A 281 13.81 32.18 -7.21
CA ALA A 281 12.64 31.71 -7.95
C ALA A 281 11.60 31.01 -7.06
N LEU A 282 12.05 30.25 -6.04
CA LEU A 282 11.14 29.64 -5.09
C LEU A 282 10.40 30.69 -4.24
N ASN A 283 11.07 31.79 -3.87
CA ASN A 283 10.45 32.88 -3.13
C ASN A 283 9.46 33.67 -4.01
N GLU A 284 9.81 33.93 -5.26
CA GLU A 284 8.93 34.58 -6.24
C GLU A 284 7.67 33.74 -6.51
N ALA A 285 7.82 32.41 -6.56
CA ALA A 285 6.72 31.45 -6.65
C ALA A 285 5.92 31.27 -5.34
N GLY A 286 6.10 32.13 -4.33
CA GLY A 286 5.40 32.03 -3.04
C GLY A 286 5.69 30.74 -2.27
N GLY A 287 6.80 30.06 -2.57
CA GLY A 287 7.16 28.77 -2.00
C GLY A 287 6.60 27.56 -2.74
N ASP A 288 5.89 27.73 -3.85
CA ASP A 288 5.42 26.61 -4.67
C ASP A 288 6.56 26.06 -5.56
N LEU A 289 7.00 24.85 -5.22
CA LEU A 289 8.10 24.18 -5.91
C LEU A 289 7.79 23.90 -7.40
N LYS A 290 6.55 23.57 -7.75
CA LYS A 290 6.21 23.25 -9.14
C LYS A 290 6.15 24.50 -10.00
N VAL A 291 5.59 25.59 -9.48
CA VAL A 291 5.56 26.87 -10.18
C VAL A 291 6.99 27.36 -10.42
N ALA A 292 7.83 27.38 -9.39
CA ALA A 292 9.25 27.73 -9.52
C ALA A 292 9.97 26.84 -10.55
N LEU A 293 9.66 25.54 -10.57
CA LEU A 293 10.27 24.62 -11.52
C LEU A 293 9.84 24.91 -12.97
N VAL A 294 8.57 25.22 -13.22
CA VAL A 294 8.08 25.59 -14.56
C VAL A 294 8.70 26.91 -14.99
N HIS A 295 8.71 27.91 -14.11
CA HIS A 295 9.34 29.21 -14.33
C HIS A 295 10.81 29.03 -14.76
N LEU A 296 11.64 28.35 -13.95
CA LEU A 296 13.06 28.18 -14.23
C LEU A 296 13.34 27.37 -15.52
N LEU A 297 12.56 26.32 -15.80
CA LEU A 297 12.77 25.46 -16.97
C LEU A 297 12.27 26.05 -18.29
N SER A 298 11.32 26.99 -18.24
CA SER A 298 10.76 27.61 -19.45
C SER A 298 11.21 29.05 -19.68
N GLY A 299 11.70 29.73 -18.64
CA GLY A 299 12.12 31.13 -18.69
C GLY A 299 10.97 32.14 -18.76
N VAL A 300 9.73 31.72 -18.55
CA VAL A 300 8.56 32.62 -18.46
C VAL A 300 8.35 33.09 -17.04
N ASP A 301 7.69 34.22 -16.86
CA ASP A 301 7.37 34.78 -15.54
C ASP A 301 6.54 33.82 -14.67
N VAL A 302 6.64 33.99 -13.34
CA VAL A 302 6.01 33.11 -12.34
C VAL A 302 4.50 33.02 -12.53
N GLU A 303 3.83 34.12 -12.89
CA GLU A 303 2.39 34.15 -13.14
C GLU A 303 2.02 33.27 -14.34
N VAL A 304 2.79 33.34 -15.42
CA VAL A 304 2.57 32.52 -16.62
C VAL A 304 2.84 31.04 -16.30
N ALA A 305 3.85 30.76 -15.49
CA ALA A 305 4.17 29.41 -15.03
C ALA A 305 3.04 28.82 -14.17
N ASP A 306 2.46 29.60 -13.26
CA ASP A 306 1.33 29.21 -12.41
C ASP A 306 0.07 28.93 -13.24
N GLU A 307 -0.27 29.84 -14.17
CA GLU A 307 -1.40 29.63 -15.10
C GLU A 307 -1.23 28.37 -15.96
N ALA A 308 -0.03 28.14 -16.49
CA ALA A 308 0.27 26.95 -17.27
C ALA A 308 0.16 25.66 -16.44
N LEU A 309 0.58 25.72 -15.18
CA LEU A 309 0.50 24.60 -14.25
C LEU A 309 -0.95 24.29 -13.86
N ALA A 310 -1.76 25.32 -13.58
CA ALA A 310 -3.18 25.20 -13.29
C ALA A 310 -3.95 24.60 -14.48
N ALA A 311 -3.67 25.05 -15.70
CA ALA A 311 -4.26 24.52 -16.93
C ALA A 311 -3.81 23.07 -17.26
N SER A 312 -2.80 22.56 -16.57
CA SER A 312 -2.21 21.24 -16.79
C SER A 312 -2.49 20.25 -15.64
N ASP A 313 -3.48 20.54 -14.79
CA ASP A 313 -3.80 19.76 -13.60
C ASP A 313 -2.57 19.50 -12.70
N GLY A 314 -1.70 20.50 -12.58
CA GLY A 314 -0.49 20.39 -11.77
C GLY A 314 0.63 19.51 -12.36
N HIS A 315 0.53 19.10 -13.63
CA HIS A 315 1.58 18.32 -14.30
C HIS A 315 2.67 19.24 -14.90
N VAL A 316 3.85 19.25 -14.28
CA VAL A 316 4.98 20.10 -14.71
C VAL A 316 5.35 19.88 -16.18
N ARG A 317 5.42 18.63 -16.66
CA ARG A 317 5.82 18.35 -18.04
C ARG A 317 4.80 18.90 -19.06
N LYS A 318 3.50 18.74 -18.78
CA LYS A 318 2.43 19.29 -19.63
C LYS A 318 2.41 20.81 -19.61
N ALA A 319 2.66 21.42 -18.43
CA ALA A 319 2.77 22.87 -18.30
C ALA A 319 3.89 23.43 -19.20
N LEU A 320 5.08 22.81 -19.17
CA LEU A 320 6.21 23.17 -20.03
C LEU A 320 5.90 23.03 -21.52
N GLU A 321 5.21 21.96 -21.92
CA GLU A 321 4.75 21.78 -23.30
C GLU A 321 3.78 22.88 -23.71
N SER A 322 2.82 23.24 -22.85
CA SER A 322 1.84 24.28 -23.14
C SER A 322 2.48 25.66 -23.34
N VAL A 323 3.50 25.99 -22.53
CA VAL A 323 4.25 27.24 -22.63
C VAL A 323 5.03 27.31 -23.95
N ARG A 324 5.71 26.22 -24.34
CA ARG A 324 6.47 26.16 -25.60
C ARG A 324 5.58 26.34 -26.83
N MET A 325 4.39 25.77 -26.81
CA MET A 325 3.41 25.90 -27.90
C MET A 325 2.86 27.32 -28.04
N ARG A 326 2.80 28.10 -26.95
CA ARG A 326 2.39 29.52 -27.01
C ARG A 326 3.51 30.46 -27.50
N ALA A 327 4.76 30.01 -27.41
CA ALA A 327 5.93 30.78 -27.84
C ALA A 327 6.35 30.51 -29.30
N SER A 328 5.75 29.49 -29.95
CA SER A 328 6.00 29.11 -31.37
C SER A 328 4.93 29.70 -32.28
#